data_AF-A0A7K2QAT1-F1
#
_entry.id   AF-A0A7K2QAT1-F1
#
_cell.length_a   1.000
_cell.length_b   1.000
_cell.length_c   1.000
_cell.angle_alpha   90.00
_cell.angle_beta   90.00
_cell.angle_gamma   90.00
#
_symmetry.space_group_name_H-M   'P 1'
#
loop_
_entity.id
_entity.type
_entity.pdbx_description
1 polymer ?
#
loop_
_entity_poly.entity_id
_entity_poly.type
_entity_poly.pdbx_seq_one_letter_code
_entity_poly.pdbx_strand_id
1 'polypeptide(L)'
;RQRDRSVERVAFEAQHPLGMFDETLYEAQEFQALPGDRLIFVSDGVYGALSGAGEAYEDRALARAIQAVSFLPAAAVPGAMLEELRAYREADPDDDALVVCLDWFGRSPAPSQ
;
A
#
# COMPACT_ATOMS: atom_id res chain seq x y z
N ARG A 1 -4.30 5.20 -0.83
CA ARG A 1 -4.51 6.31 0.13
C ARG A 1 -5.80 6.05 0.89
N GLN A 2 -5.81 6.31 2.19
CA GLN A 2 -7.00 6.30 3.01
C GLN A 2 -7.24 7.71 3.59
N ARG A 3 -8.47 8.22 3.43
CA ARG A 3 -8.93 9.52 3.94
C ARG A 3 -10.43 9.46 4.21
N ASP A 4 -10.90 10.01 5.33
CA ASP A 4 -12.34 10.11 5.65
C ASP A 4 -13.10 8.79 5.46
N ARG A 5 -12.49 7.68 5.90
CA ARG A 5 -12.98 6.29 5.75
C ARG A 5 -13.07 5.76 4.32
N SER A 6 -12.69 6.55 3.32
CA SER A 6 -12.51 6.10 1.95
C SER A 6 -11.10 5.54 1.74
N VAL A 7 -11.00 4.53 0.89
CA VAL A 7 -9.73 4.01 0.39
C VAL A 7 -9.75 4.17 -1.12
N GLU A 8 -8.73 4.80 -1.67
CA GLU A 8 -8.58 5.02 -3.10
C GLU A 8 -7.15 4.67 -3.55
N ARG A 9 -7.05 4.18 -4.78
CA ARG A 9 -5.76 3.94 -5.44
C ARG A 9 -5.23 5.28 -5.98
N VAL A 10 -4.00 5.61 -5.61
CA VAL A 10 -3.26 6.70 -6.25
C VAL A 10 -2.52 6.07 -7.44
N ALA A 11 -2.93 6.40 -8.65
CA ALA A 11 -2.32 5.87 -9.86
C ALA A 11 -1.09 6.70 -10.24
N PHE A 12 -0.02 6.00 -10.58
CA PHE A 12 1.16 6.56 -11.22
C PHE A 12 1.35 5.83 -12.56
N GLU A 13 1.93 6.50 -13.53
CA GLU A 13 2.39 5.88 -14.77
C GLU A 13 3.48 4.85 -14.46
N ALA A 14 3.27 3.62 -14.93
CA ALA A 14 4.23 2.54 -14.71
C ALA A 14 5.47 2.76 -15.57
N GLN A 15 6.65 2.62 -14.94
CA GLN A 15 7.95 2.73 -15.61
C GLN A 15 8.66 1.37 -15.58
N HIS A 16 9.66 1.19 -16.45
CA HIS A 16 10.38 -0.08 -16.53
C HIS A 16 11.08 -0.45 -15.22
N PRO A 17 11.12 -1.74 -14.85
CA PRO A 17 11.88 -2.20 -13.69
C PRO A 17 13.33 -1.69 -13.67
N LEU A 18 13.83 -1.41 -12.47
CA LEU A 18 15.20 -0.96 -12.28
C LEU A 18 16.20 -1.95 -12.88
N GLY A 19 17.10 -1.44 -13.72
CA GLY A 19 18.14 -2.24 -14.37
C GLY A 19 17.66 -3.09 -15.56
N MET A 20 16.41 -2.94 -16.02
CA MET A 20 15.94 -3.64 -17.22
C MET A 20 16.65 -3.16 -18.50
N PHE A 21 17.01 -1.88 -18.57
CA PHE A 21 17.79 -1.28 -19.63
C PHE A 21 18.83 -0.31 -19.06
N ASP A 22 19.99 -0.22 -19.69
CA ASP A 22 21.14 0.59 -19.24
C ASP A 22 20.84 2.09 -19.18
N GLU A 23 19.90 2.59 -19.99
CA GLU A 23 19.58 4.02 -20.12
C GLU A 23 18.12 4.35 -19.74
N THR A 24 17.47 3.54 -18.89
CA THR A 24 16.12 3.89 -18.42
C THR A 24 16.18 5.18 -17.60
N LEU A 25 15.62 6.26 -18.14
CA LEU A 25 15.39 7.50 -17.41
C LEU A 25 14.10 7.36 -16.60
N TYR A 26 14.19 7.56 -15.29
CA TYR A 26 13.04 7.55 -14.39
C TYR A 26 12.51 8.97 -14.19
N GLU A 27 11.23 9.16 -14.47
CA GLU A 27 10.52 10.40 -14.21
C GLU A 27 9.86 10.36 -12.83
N ALA A 28 10.11 11.40 -12.03
CA ALA A 28 9.41 11.58 -10.77
C ALA A 28 7.95 11.96 -11.03
N GLN A 29 7.04 11.33 -10.32
CA GLN A 29 5.62 11.67 -10.34
C GLN A 29 5.19 12.17 -8.98
N GLU A 30 4.36 13.21 -8.99
CA GLU A 30 3.95 13.92 -7.78
C GLU A 30 2.45 13.73 -7.53
N PHE A 31 2.08 13.69 -6.25
CA PHE A 31 0.70 13.80 -5.82
C PHE A 31 0.63 14.61 -4.52
N GLN A 32 -0.49 15.28 -4.29
CA GLN A 32 -0.68 16.05 -3.07
C GLN A 32 -1.22 15.17 -1.93
N ALA A 33 -0.43 15.05 -0.86
CA ALA A 33 -0.89 14.51 0.42
C ALA A 33 -1.42 15.65 1.32
N LEU A 34 -2.52 15.39 2.03
CA LEU A 34 -3.10 16.31 3.01
C LEU A 34 -2.92 15.77 4.43
N PRO A 35 -2.72 16.64 5.44
CA PRO A 35 -2.66 16.20 6.83
C PRO A 35 -3.85 15.30 7.18
N GLY A 36 -3.59 14.16 7.80
CA GLY A 36 -4.58 13.11 8.07
C GLY A 36 -4.63 11.99 7.02
N ASP A 37 -3.92 12.13 5.89
CA ASP A 37 -3.78 11.04 4.93
C ASP A 37 -3.01 9.87 5.54
N ARG A 38 -3.54 8.66 5.36
CA ARG A 38 -2.79 7.42 5.53
C ARG A 38 -2.41 6.86 4.16
N LEU A 39 -1.12 6.66 3.94
CA LEU A 39 -0.58 6.08 2.72
C LEU A 39 -0.16 4.64 3.00
N ILE A 40 -0.71 3.72 2.21
CA ILE A 40 -0.40 2.29 2.29
C ILE A 40 0.26 1.92 0.97
N PHE A 41 1.44 1.34 1.05
CA PHE A 41 2.20 0.82 -0.07
C PHE A 41 2.25 -0.70 0.06
N VAL A 42 2.01 -1.40 -1.04
CA VAL A 42 1.98 -2.87 -1.08
C VAL A 42 2.79 -3.35 -2.28
N SER A 43 3.51 -4.47 -2.12
CA SER A 43 4.11 -5.19 -3.26
C SER A 43 3.05 -5.95 -4.06
N ASP A 44 3.43 -6.40 -5.25
CA ASP A 44 2.68 -7.35 -6.06
C ASP A 44 2.45 -8.69 -5.34
N GLY A 45 3.38 -9.18 -4.52
CA GLY A 45 3.14 -10.35 -3.68
C GLY A 45 2.00 -10.20 -2.64
N VAL A 46 1.58 -8.96 -2.32
CA VAL A 46 0.35 -8.68 -1.55
C VAL A 46 -0.85 -8.53 -2.49
N TYR A 47 -0.70 -7.73 -3.56
CA TYR A 47 -1.79 -7.37 -4.46
C TYR A 47 -2.30 -8.57 -5.31
N GLY A 48 -1.39 -9.41 -5.77
CA GLY A 48 -1.65 -10.57 -6.63
C GLY A 48 -1.94 -11.86 -5.85
N ALA A 49 -1.99 -11.81 -4.52
CA ALA A 49 -2.27 -12.99 -3.71
C ALA A 49 -3.66 -13.55 -4.02
N LEU A 50 -3.76 -14.87 -4.18
CA LEU A 50 -5.00 -15.56 -4.53
C LEU A 50 -5.68 -16.15 -3.29
N SER A 51 -7.02 -16.10 -3.27
CA SER A 51 -7.85 -16.86 -2.34
C SER A 51 -7.86 -18.35 -2.70
N GLY A 52 -8.40 -19.18 -1.81
CA GLY A 52 -8.68 -20.60 -2.11
C GLY A 52 -9.57 -20.85 -3.33
N ALA A 53 -10.42 -19.87 -3.68
CA ALA A 53 -11.25 -19.91 -4.87
C ALA A 53 -10.54 -19.37 -6.14
N GLY A 54 -9.27 -18.96 -6.03
CA GLY A 54 -8.50 -18.36 -7.11
C GLY A 54 -8.82 -16.88 -7.37
N GLU A 55 -9.50 -16.20 -6.44
CA GLU A 55 -9.79 -14.76 -6.55
C GLU A 55 -8.58 -13.96 -6.06
N ALA A 56 -8.12 -12.99 -6.85
CA ALA A 56 -7.02 -12.13 -6.43
C ALA A 56 -7.44 -11.16 -5.32
N TYR A 57 -6.49 -10.80 -4.47
CA TYR A 57 -6.58 -9.78 -3.41
C TYR A 57 -6.58 -8.36 -4.00
N GLU A 58 -7.34 -8.18 -5.08
CA GLU A 58 -7.42 -6.97 -5.89
C GLU A 58 -8.07 -5.82 -5.10
N ASP A 59 -8.29 -4.72 -5.80
CA ASP A 59 -8.74 -3.43 -5.26
C ASP A 59 -9.86 -3.54 -4.21
N ARG A 60 -10.87 -4.41 -4.39
CA ARG A 60 -11.97 -4.56 -3.42
C ARG A 60 -11.60 -5.30 -2.14
N ALA A 61 -10.79 -6.36 -2.22
CA ALA A 61 -10.36 -7.10 -1.05
C ALA A 61 -9.35 -6.26 -0.26
N LEU A 62 -8.36 -5.71 -0.95
CA LEU A 62 -7.36 -4.82 -0.36
C LEU A 62 -7.97 -3.56 0.28
N ALA A 63 -8.95 -2.93 -0.36
CA ALA A 63 -9.63 -1.77 0.23
C ALA A 63 -10.38 -2.13 1.53
N ARG A 64 -11.03 -3.30 1.58
CA ARG A 64 -11.71 -3.79 2.79
C ARG A 64 -10.71 -4.07 3.91
N ALA A 65 -9.58 -4.68 3.59
CA ALA A 65 -8.50 -4.95 4.52
C ALA A 65 -7.97 -3.69 5.19
N ILE A 66 -7.63 -2.68 4.36
CA ILE A 66 -7.16 -1.37 4.81
C ILE A 66 -8.21 -0.71 5.72
N GLN A 67 -9.50 -0.82 5.38
CA GLN A 67 -10.57 -0.30 6.23
C GLN A 67 -10.68 -1.05 7.56
N ALA A 68 -10.53 -2.38 7.56
CA ALA A 68 -10.61 -3.20 8.76
C ALA A 68 -9.52 -2.85 9.78
N VAL A 69 -8.32 -2.46 9.33
CA VAL A 69 -7.19 -2.09 10.21
C VAL A 69 -7.08 -0.58 10.45
N SER A 70 -8.04 0.20 9.97
CA SER A 70 -8.01 1.68 9.99
C SER A 70 -7.86 2.30 11.38
N PHE A 71 -8.34 1.62 12.42
CA PHE A 71 -8.29 2.10 13.80
C PHE A 71 -6.94 1.85 14.49
N LEU A 72 -6.04 1.09 13.86
CA LEU A 72 -4.73 0.79 14.41
C LEU A 72 -3.75 1.96 14.18
N PRO A 73 -2.76 2.13 15.08
CA PRO A 73 -1.63 3.03 14.81
C PRO A 73 -0.84 2.52 13.59
N ALA A 74 -0.25 3.43 12.81
CA ALA A 74 0.43 3.09 11.55
C ALA A 74 1.45 1.95 11.67
N ALA A 75 2.21 1.89 12.77
CA ALA A 75 3.21 0.86 13.01
C ALA A 75 2.61 -0.57 13.15
N ALA A 76 1.35 -0.70 13.56
CA ALA A 76 0.67 -1.99 13.70
C ALA A 76 -0.03 -2.44 12.41
N VAL A 77 -0.25 -1.52 11.47
CA VAL A 77 -0.98 -1.80 10.21
C VAL A 77 -0.28 -2.87 9.35
N PRO A 78 1.04 -2.82 9.08
CA PRO A 78 1.70 -3.84 8.26
C PRO A 78 1.51 -5.25 8.80
N GLY A 79 1.66 -5.44 10.12
CA GLY A 79 1.48 -6.74 10.76
C GLY A 79 0.06 -7.26 10.60
N ALA A 80 -0.94 -6.43 10.93
CA ALA A 80 -2.35 -6.81 10.82
C ALA A 80 -2.76 -7.13 9.37
N MET A 81 -2.26 -6.36 8.39
CA MET A 81 -2.53 -6.63 6.97
C MET A 81 -1.88 -7.93 6.50
N LEU A 82 -0.65 -8.24 6.95
CA LEU A 82 0.02 -9.49 6.60
C LEU A 82 -0.65 -10.71 7.27
N GLU A 83 -1.19 -10.55 8.48
CA GLU A 83 -1.99 -11.59 9.15
C GLU A 83 -3.31 -11.84 8.40
N GLU A 84 -4.02 -10.78 8.00
CA GLU A 84 -5.23 -10.90 7.19
C GLU A 84 -4.94 -11.56 5.84
N LEU A 85 -3.84 -11.16 5.17
CA LEU A 85 -3.41 -11.75 3.92
C LEU A 85 -3.12 -13.26 4.07
N ARG A 86 -2.44 -13.67 5.15
CA ARG A 86 -2.21 -15.09 5.46
C ARG A 86 -3.51 -15.86 5.67
N ALA A 87 -4.51 -15.25 6.30
CA ALA A 87 -5.82 -15.86 6.50
C ALA A 87 -6.66 -15.92 5.21
N TYR A 88 -6.44 -14.98 4.28
CA TYR A 88 -7.12 -14.93 2.99
C TYR A 88 -6.62 -16.01 2.01
N ARG A 89 -5.33 -16.36 2.08
CA ARG A 89 -4.69 -17.36 1.23
C ARG A 89 -4.87 -18.76 1.81
N GLU A 90 -5.21 -19.73 0.97
CA GLU A 90 -5.27 -21.15 1.38
C GLU A 90 -3.97 -21.92 1.05
N ALA A 91 -3.10 -21.34 0.23
CA ALA A 91 -1.84 -21.93 -0.21
C ALA A 91 -0.62 -21.08 0.19
N ASP A 92 0.56 -21.68 0.08
CA ASP A 92 1.83 -21.02 0.36
C ASP A 92 2.07 -19.79 -0.53
N PRO A 93 2.91 -18.83 -0.09
CA PRO A 93 3.18 -17.64 -0.88
C PRO A 93 3.87 -17.93 -2.20
N ASP A 94 3.24 -17.54 -3.32
CA ASP A 94 3.89 -17.53 -4.64
C ASP A 94 4.99 -16.47 -4.77
N ASP A 95 4.92 -15.40 -3.94
CA ASP A 95 5.84 -14.26 -3.97
C ASP A 95 5.92 -13.56 -2.59
N ASP A 96 6.93 -12.71 -2.41
CA ASP A 96 7.20 -11.97 -1.18
C ASP A 96 6.21 -10.82 -0.95
N ALA A 97 5.66 -10.77 0.26
CA ALA A 97 4.66 -9.78 0.67
C ALA A 97 5.28 -8.64 1.49
N LEU A 98 5.16 -7.41 1.00
CA LEU A 98 5.61 -6.20 1.69
C LEU A 98 4.47 -5.20 1.84
N VAL A 99 4.34 -4.65 3.05
CA VAL A 99 3.38 -3.58 3.37
C VAL A 99 4.11 -2.47 4.12
N VAL A 100 3.90 -1.22 3.69
CA VAL A 100 4.35 -0.02 4.42
C VAL A 100 3.14 0.86 4.70
N CYS A 101 3.04 1.37 5.93
CA CYS A 101 2.01 2.30 6.34
C CYS A 101 2.66 3.60 6.83
N LEU A 102 2.22 4.73 6.28
CA LEU A 102 2.67 6.07 6.63
C LEU A 102 1.47 6.96 6.94
N ASP A 103 1.41 7.48 8.16
CA ASP A 103 0.48 8.56 8.52
C ASP A 103 1.12 9.91 8.26
N TRP A 104 0.50 10.71 7.40
CA TRP A 104 0.96 12.04 7.04
C TRP A 104 0.30 13.10 7.92
N PHE A 105 1.09 13.72 8.81
CA PHE A 105 0.60 14.77 9.71
C PHE A 105 0.79 16.19 9.16
N GLY A 106 1.21 16.31 7.89
CA GLY A 106 1.63 17.58 7.30
C GLY A 106 3.09 17.90 7.56
N ARG A 107 3.56 19.00 6.98
CA ARG A 107 4.90 19.53 7.26
C ARG A 107 4.88 20.19 8.63
N SER A 108 5.83 19.83 9.50
CA SER A 108 6.09 20.64 10.70
C SER A 108 6.41 22.07 10.28
N PRO A 109 5.86 23.10 10.95
CA PRO A 109 6.30 24.46 10.71
C PRO A 109 7.81 24.52 10.95
N ALA A 110 8.55 25.17 10.05
CA ALA A 110 9.97 25.41 10.26
C ALA A 110 10.14 26.12 11.61
N PRO A 111 11.13 25.74 12.43
CA PRO A 111 11.41 26.47 13.66
C PRO A 111 11.61 27.95 13.30
N SER A 112 10.86 28.83 13.97
CA SER A 112 11.05 30.27 13.87
C SER A 112 12.50 30.58 14.26
N GLN A 113 13.26 31.17 13.34
CA GLN A 113 14.59 31.71 13.61
C GLN A 113 14.50 32.93 14.53
#